data_AF-A0A9E3P2A4-F1
#
_entry.id   AF-A0A9E3P2A4-F1
#
_cell.length_a   1.000
_cell.length_b   1.000
_cell.length_c   1.000
_cell.angle_alpha   90.00
_cell.angle_beta   90.00
_cell.angle_gamma   90.00
#
_symmetry.space_group_name_H-M   'P 1'
#
loop_
_entity.id
_entity.type
_entity.pdbx_description
1 polymer ?
#
loop_
_entity_poly.entity_id
_entity_poly.type
_entity_poly.pdbx_seq_one_letter_code
_entity_poly.pdbx_strand_id
1 'polypeptide(L)'
;MTKLVSLTFVLFASTLALAACGGATEPASAGDPRAESAPGNGGSPGGSGGTCTMAPACRPGDAQLAAGATCPANGTPCYAVSACGASIMCRGTIACAGLPTCRPGFVQVTACIPDSECVRETACDATILCMRDEAQCDGLPNCDPGDDEISGPDQCRQDVACYSRRTCGVTIWCTGS
;
A
#
# COMPACT_ATOMS: atom_id res chain seq x y z
N MET A 1 9.55 -5.13 -52.63
CA MET A 1 10.43 -4.09 -52.06
C MET A 1 10.28 -4.14 -50.55
N THR A 2 11.11 -4.96 -49.90
CA THR A 2 10.96 -5.32 -48.48
C THR A 2 11.95 -4.48 -47.68
N LYS A 3 11.47 -3.49 -46.93
CA LYS A 3 12.31 -2.65 -46.08
C LYS A 3 12.71 -3.43 -44.82
N LEU A 4 13.99 -3.80 -44.74
CA LEU A 4 14.63 -4.20 -43.49
C LEU A 4 14.61 -3.00 -42.53
N VAL A 5 13.83 -3.09 -41.45
CA VAL A 5 13.92 -2.15 -40.33
C VAL A 5 14.97 -2.71 -39.38
N SER A 6 16.12 -2.04 -39.35
CA SER A 6 17.24 -2.31 -38.47
C SER A 6 16.82 -2.04 -37.01
N LEU A 7 16.67 -3.11 -36.23
CA LEU A 7 16.39 -3.05 -34.80
C LEU A 7 17.69 -2.70 -34.04
N THR A 8 17.89 -1.42 -33.75
CA THR A 8 19.00 -0.98 -32.90
C THR A 8 18.63 -1.26 -31.44
N PHE A 9 19.15 -2.37 -30.92
CA PHE A 9 19.10 -2.74 -29.50
C PHE A 9 19.96 -1.75 -28.69
N VAL A 10 19.33 -0.81 -28.00
CA VAL A 10 20.01 0.05 -27.02
C VAL A 10 20.09 -0.71 -25.69
N LEU A 11 21.23 -1.33 -25.44
CA LEU A 11 21.60 -1.86 -24.13
C LEU A 11 21.78 -0.69 -23.15
N PHE A 12 20.77 -0.43 -22.31
CA PHE A 12 20.96 0.40 -21.11
C PHE A 12 21.58 -0.47 -20.01
N ALA A 13 22.89 -0.31 -19.81
CA ALA A 13 23.59 -0.79 -18.64
C ALA A 13 23.23 0.12 -17.45
N SER A 14 22.28 -0.32 -16.62
CA SER A 14 21.95 0.34 -15.36
C SER A 14 22.97 -0.04 -14.29
N THR A 15 23.97 0.81 -14.09
CA THR A 15 24.87 0.80 -12.93
C THR A 15 24.10 1.22 -11.68
N LEU A 16 23.77 0.27 -10.80
CA LEU A 16 23.31 0.57 -9.44
C LEU A 16 24.49 1.09 -8.60
N ALA A 17 24.43 2.36 -8.22
CA ALA A 17 25.23 2.92 -7.14
C ALA A 17 24.58 2.56 -5.79
N LEU A 18 25.24 1.71 -5.00
CA LEU A 18 24.92 1.55 -3.57
C LEU A 18 25.35 2.83 -2.83
N ALA A 19 24.39 3.69 -2.50
CA ALA A 19 24.57 4.75 -1.52
C ALA A 19 24.35 4.17 -0.12
N ALA A 20 25.45 3.94 0.60
CA ALA A 20 25.44 3.71 2.03
C ALA A 20 25.33 5.06 2.76
N CYS A 21 24.17 5.32 3.37
CA CYS A 21 23.99 6.32 4.41
C CYS A 21 23.44 5.56 5.62
N GLY A 22 24.10 5.51 6.78
CA GLY A 22 24.63 6.66 7.51
C GLY A 22 23.60 6.96 8.60
N GLY A 23 23.93 6.60 9.84
CA GLY A 23 22.97 6.42 10.94
C GLY A 23 22.18 7.65 11.37
N ALA A 24 21.05 7.37 12.02
CA ALA A 24 20.37 8.29 12.92
C ALA A 24 20.03 7.51 14.21
N THR A 25 20.80 7.78 15.26
CA THR A 25 20.42 7.50 16.63
C THR A 25 19.29 8.46 17.02
N GLU A 26 18.09 7.93 17.23
CA GLU A 26 16.99 8.71 17.80
C GLU A 26 17.10 8.78 19.34
N PRO A 27 16.82 9.94 19.95
CA PRO A 27 16.85 10.11 21.39
C PRO A 27 15.66 9.43 22.06
N ALA A 28 15.94 8.81 23.21
CA ALA A 28 14.95 8.29 24.13
C ALA A 28 13.95 9.38 24.53
N SER A 29 12.72 9.29 24.01
CA SER A 29 11.59 10.06 24.53
C SER A 29 11.03 9.35 25.75
N ALA A 30 11.35 9.91 26.92
CA ALA A 30 10.60 9.68 28.13
C ALA A 30 9.19 10.29 27.96
N GLY A 31 8.16 9.44 28.01
CA GLY A 31 6.77 9.85 27.89
C GLY A 31 5.84 8.89 28.61
N ASP A 32 5.43 9.32 29.81
CA ASP A 32 4.25 8.98 30.61
C ASP A 32 3.78 7.51 30.83
N PRO A 33 3.86 7.00 32.07
CA PRO A 33 3.15 5.81 32.50
C PRO A 33 1.77 6.21 33.05
N ARG A 34 0.72 6.16 32.22
CA ARG A 34 -0.67 6.16 32.72
C ARG A 34 -1.65 5.62 31.68
N ALA A 35 -1.66 4.29 31.54
CA ALA A 35 -2.86 3.59 31.13
C ALA A 35 -3.34 2.78 32.33
N GLU A 36 -4.39 3.29 32.96
CA GLU A 36 -5.18 2.59 33.97
C GLU A 36 -5.50 1.18 33.48
N SER A 37 -4.81 0.21 34.06
CA SER A 37 -5.21 -1.18 34.00
C SER A 37 -6.45 -1.32 34.85
N ALA A 38 -7.62 -1.41 34.22
CA ALA A 38 -8.83 -1.82 34.89
C ALA A 38 -8.60 -3.23 35.50
N PRO A 39 -8.81 -3.43 36.81
CA PRO A 39 -8.81 -4.76 37.39
C PRO A 39 -10.10 -5.46 36.96
N GLY A 40 -10.02 -6.22 35.88
CA GLY A 40 -10.99 -7.26 35.57
C GLY A 40 -10.86 -8.39 36.59
N ASN A 41 -11.37 -8.17 37.80
CA ASN A 41 -11.59 -9.18 38.83
C ASN A 41 -12.72 -10.13 38.37
N GLY A 42 -12.40 -10.99 37.41
CA GLY A 42 -13.16 -12.21 37.13
C GLY A 42 -12.70 -13.32 38.06
N GLY A 43 -13.05 -13.21 39.35
CA GLY A 43 -12.82 -14.27 40.32
C GLY A 43 -13.55 -15.54 39.88
N SER A 44 -12.79 -16.59 39.52
CA SER A 44 -13.33 -17.94 39.49
C SER A 44 -13.25 -18.54 40.91
N PRO A 45 -14.37 -18.99 41.49
CA PRO A 45 -14.43 -19.47 42.85
C PRO A 45 -13.67 -20.79 43.01
N GLY A 46 -13.13 -20.97 44.22
CA GLY A 46 -12.18 -22.02 44.58
C GLY A 46 -12.60 -23.44 44.20
N GLY A 47 -11.73 -24.09 43.43
CA GLY A 47 -11.70 -25.53 43.23
C GLY A 47 -10.49 -26.12 43.96
N SER A 48 -10.77 -26.88 45.00
CA SER A 48 -9.85 -27.57 45.90
C SER A 48 -8.72 -28.34 45.20
N GLY A 49 -7.46 -28.03 45.53
CA GLY A 49 -6.32 -28.97 45.52
C GLY A 49 -6.03 -29.79 44.26
N GLY A 50 -6.59 -29.43 43.09
CA GLY A 50 -6.37 -30.14 41.85
C GLY A 50 -4.99 -29.79 41.27
N THR A 51 -4.16 -30.80 41.03
CA THR A 51 -2.93 -30.68 40.26
C THR A 51 -3.24 -29.96 38.95
N CYS A 52 -2.75 -28.73 38.79
CA CYS A 52 -2.98 -27.90 37.62
C CYS A 52 -2.33 -28.60 36.42
N THR A 53 -3.13 -29.38 35.68
CA THR A 53 -2.66 -30.30 34.62
C THR A 53 -2.88 -29.70 33.24
N MET A 54 -3.47 -28.51 33.14
CA MET A 54 -3.76 -27.89 31.86
C MET A 54 -2.58 -27.03 31.42
N ALA A 55 -1.83 -27.52 30.43
CA ALA A 55 -0.82 -26.72 29.77
C ALA A 55 -1.47 -25.50 29.12
N PRO A 56 -0.83 -24.32 29.15
CA PRO A 56 -1.33 -23.17 28.40
C PRO A 56 -1.35 -23.51 26.91
N ALA A 57 -2.40 -23.06 26.22
CA ALA A 57 -2.58 -23.27 24.78
C ALA A 57 -3.09 -21.99 24.12
N CYS A 58 -2.72 -21.78 22.86
CA CYS A 58 -3.23 -20.67 22.06
C CYS A 58 -4.70 -20.89 21.67
N ARG A 59 -5.39 -19.82 21.29
CA ARG A 59 -6.75 -19.90 20.74
C ARG A 59 -6.76 -20.75 19.46
N PRO A 60 -7.87 -21.42 19.12
CA PRO A 60 -7.98 -22.15 17.86
C PRO A 60 -7.65 -21.26 16.66
N GLY A 61 -6.72 -21.71 15.81
CA GLY A 61 -6.22 -20.96 14.65
C GLY A 61 -4.89 -20.24 14.90
N ASP A 62 -4.53 -19.96 16.14
CA ASP A 62 -3.30 -19.26 16.49
C ASP A 62 -2.10 -20.20 16.61
N ALA A 63 -0.90 -19.66 16.44
CA ALA A 63 0.35 -20.44 16.51
C ALA A 63 1.15 -20.06 17.76
N GLN A 64 1.64 -21.06 18.49
CA GLN A 64 2.57 -20.85 19.60
C GLN A 64 3.96 -20.49 19.07
N LEU A 65 4.55 -19.43 19.60
CA LEU A 65 5.93 -19.02 19.33
C LEU A 65 6.93 -19.87 20.13
N ALA A 66 8.16 -19.98 19.63
CA ALA A 66 9.24 -20.66 20.35
C ALA A 66 9.50 -19.98 21.70
N ALA A 67 9.94 -20.75 22.70
CA ALA A 67 10.26 -20.22 24.02
C ALA A 67 11.33 -19.12 23.92
N GLY A 68 11.03 -17.94 24.47
CA GLY A 68 11.91 -16.76 24.40
C GLY A 68 11.84 -15.96 23.09
N ALA A 69 11.02 -16.37 22.12
CA ALA A 69 10.80 -15.56 20.92
C ALA A 69 9.96 -14.31 21.25
N THR A 70 10.35 -13.18 20.67
CA THR A 70 9.61 -11.93 20.73
C THR A 70 8.50 -11.89 19.67
N CYS A 71 7.45 -11.12 19.94
CA CYS A 71 6.40 -10.89 18.94
C CYS A 71 7.00 -10.15 17.72
N PRO A 72 6.73 -10.61 16.49
CA PRO A 72 7.16 -9.89 15.29
C PRO A 72 6.52 -8.51 15.23
N ALA A 73 7.30 -7.50 14.83
CA ALA A 73 6.85 -6.11 14.69
C ALA A 73 5.88 -5.88 13.50
N ASN A 74 5.55 -6.93 12.75
CA ASN A 74 4.82 -6.88 11.48
C ASN A 74 3.30 -6.69 11.66
N GLY A 75 2.86 -6.03 12.73
CA GLY A 75 1.43 -5.80 13.02
C GLY A 75 0.61 -7.06 13.30
N THR A 76 1.23 -8.24 13.41
CA THR A 76 0.52 -9.47 13.79
C THR A 76 0.17 -9.40 15.28
N PRO A 77 -1.10 -9.57 15.68
CA PRO A 77 -1.45 -9.53 17.10
C PRO A 77 -0.76 -10.69 17.82
N CYS A 78 -0.03 -10.39 18.91
CA CYS A 78 0.47 -11.40 19.83
C CYS A 78 -0.10 -11.17 21.22
N TYR A 79 -0.22 -12.26 21.96
CA TYR A 79 -0.67 -12.22 23.35
C TYR A 79 0.00 -13.32 24.16
N ALA A 80 0.15 -13.07 25.46
CA ALA A 80 0.64 -14.04 26.42
C ALA A 80 -0.51 -14.86 26.99
N VAL A 81 -0.32 -16.17 27.10
CA VAL A 81 -1.23 -17.06 27.84
C VAL A 81 -0.45 -17.70 28.98
N SER A 82 -0.97 -17.53 30.20
CA SER A 82 -0.37 -18.10 31.40
C SER A 82 -1.33 -19.09 32.06
N ALA A 83 -0.87 -20.31 32.29
CA ALA A 83 -1.61 -21.34 33.02
C ALA A 83 -0.62 -22.20 33.84
N CYS A 84 -1.01 -22.53 35.07
CA CYS A 84 -0.22 -23.43 35.94
C CYS A 84 1.25 -23.00 36.14
N GLY A 85 1.54 -21.69 36.17
CA GLY A 85 2.90 -21.17 36.32
C GLY A 85 3.76 -21.22 35.06
N ALA A 86 3.24 -21.73 33.94
CA ALA A 86 3.86 -21.63 32.62
C ALA A 86 3.24 -20.50 31.81
N SER A 87 4.06 -19.80 31.03
CA SER A 87 3.63 -18.75 30.10
C SER A 87 4.10 -19.09 28.70
N ILE A 88 3.21 -19.01 27.73
CA ILE A 88 3.52 -19.14 26.30
C ILE A 88 3.16 -17.86 25.56
N MET A 89 3.84 -17.64 24.45
CA MET A 89 3.54 -16.54 23.54
C MET A 89 2.78 -17.09 22.35
N CYS A 90 1.60 -16.53 22.10
CA CYS A 90 0.74 -16.90 20.99
C CYS A 90 0.78 -15.79 19.95
N ARG A 91 0.99 -16.18 18.70
CA ARG A 91 0.83 -15.32 17.54
C ARG A 91 -0.55 -15.58 16.96
N GLY A 92 -1.39 -14.56 17.02
CA GLY A 92 -2.68 -14.57 16.36
C GLY A 92 -2.51 -14.82 14.87
N THR A 93 -3.38 -15.62 14.25
CA THR A 93 -3.55 -15.45 12.81
C THR A 93 -4.06 -14.04 12.60
N ILE A 94 -3.39 -13.25 11.76
CA ILE A 94 -4.06 -12.07 11.22
C ILE A 94 -5.27 -12.63 10.49
N ALA A 95 -6.45 -12.48 11.08
CA ALA A 95 -7.71 -12.62 10.38
C ALA A 95 -7.75 -11.44 9.41
N CYS A 96 -6.98 -11.58 8.35
CA CYS A 96 -6.91 -10.63 7.28
C CYS A 96 -8.30 -10.57 6.68
N ALA A 97 -8.98 -9.44 6.89
CA ALA A 97 -10.35 -9.23 6.43
C ALA A 97 -10.48 -9.39 4.90
N GLY A 98 -9.35 -9.42 4.19
CA GLY A 98 -9.25 -9.81 2.80
C GLY A 98 -7.91 -9.38 2.22
N LEU A 99 -7.74 -9.61 0.93
CA LEU A 99 -6.77 -8.88 0.12
C LEU A 99 -7.12 -7.38 0.17
N PRO A 100 -6.13 -6.47 0.06
CA PRO A 100 -6.43 -5.05 -0.06
C PRO A 100 -7.36 -4.82 -1.27
N THR A 101 -8.29 -3.89 -1.13
CA THR A 101 -9.20 -3.47 -2.19
C THR A 101 -9.14 -1.95 -2.34
N CYS A 102 -9.28 -1.46 -3.55
CA CYS A 102 -9.34 -0.02 -3.79
C CYS A 102 -10.59 0.60 -3.15
N ARG A 103 -10.44 1.82 -2.63
CA ARG A 103 -11.58 2.61 -2.13
C ARG A 103 -12.58 2.91 -3.26
N PRO A 104 -13.86 3.20 -2.97
CA PRO A 104 -14.83 3.56 -4.00
C PRO A 104 -14.34 4.70 -4.92
N GLY A 105 -14.56 4.54 -6.22
CA GLY A 105 -14.06 5.47 -7.25
C GLY A 105 -12.60 5.25 -7.65
N PHE A 106 -11.99 4.13 -7.25
CA PHE A 106 -10.65 3.71 -7.66
C PHE A 106 -10.68 2.29 -8.21
N VAL A 107 -9.82 2.01 -9.18
CA VAL A 107 -9.61 0.70 -9.81
C VAL A 107 -8.19 0.24 -9.58
N GLN A 108 -8.02 -1.07 -9.42
CA GLN A 108 -6.70 -1.67 -9.23
C GLN A 108 -5.94 -1.67 -10.56
N VAL A 109 -4.72 -1.15 -10.55
CA VAL A 109 -3.83 -1.09 -11.73
C VAL A 109 -2.46 -1.68 -11.41
N THR A 110 -1.77 -2.15 -12.45
CA THR A 110 -0.38 -2.64 -12.33
C THR A 110 0.63 -1.49 -12.38
N ALA A 111 0.30 -0.38 -13.03
CA ALA A 111 1.11 0.81 -13.12
C ALA A 111 0.22 2.06 -13.13
N CYS A 112 0.71 3.14 -12.51
CA CYS A 112 0.05 4.43 -12.52
C CYS A 112 0.37 5.17 -13.83
N ILE A 113 -0.64 5.80 -14.44
CA ILE A 113 -0.43 6.68 -15.59
C ILE A 113 0.19 7.99 -15.06
N PRO A 114 1.19 8.57 -15.73
CA PRO A 114 1.67 9.90 -15.39
C PRO A 114 0.51 10.91 -15.35
N ASP A 115 0.48 11.75 -14.32
CA ASP A 115 -0.55 12.77 -14.07
C ASP A 115 -1.94 12.25 -13.64
N SER A 116 -2.07 10.97 -13.31
CA SER A 116 -3.28 10.41 -12.66
C SER A 116 -3.16 10.38 -11.13
N GLU A 117 -4.29 10.41 -10.42
CA GLU A 117 -4.32 10.23 -8.97
C GLU A 117 -4.21 8.73 -8.64
N CYS A 118 -3.04 8.32 -8.13
CA CYS A 118 -2.81 6.97 -7.65
C CYS A 118 -2.50 6.93 -6.16
N VAL A 119 -3.05 5.92 -5.49
CA VAL A 119 -2.85 5.63 -4.08
C VAL A 119 -2.39 4.18 -3.90
N ARG A 120 -1.52 3.95 -2.92
CA ARG A 120 -1.08 2.62 -2.51
C ARG A 120 -1.94 2.18 -1.33
N GLU A 121 -2.63 1.07 -1.49
CA GLU A 121 -3.42 0.47 -0.41
C GLU A 121 -2.68 -0.78 0.07
N THR A 122 -2.40 -0.86 1.37
CA THR A 122 -1.69 -1.99 1.97
C THR A 122 -2.60 -2.65 2.99
N ALA A 123 -2.82 -3.95 2.80
CA ALA A 123 -3.45 -4.82 3.78
C ALA A 123 -2.76 -6.17 3.72
N CYS A 124 -2.55 -6.80 4.88
CA CYS A 124 -2.14 -8.21 4.92
C CYS A 124 -0.81 -8.48 4.22
N ASP A 125 0.16 -7.59 4.40
CA ASP A 125 1.47 -7.62 3.74
C ASP A 125 1.40 -7.60 2.19
N ALA A 126 0.21 -7.34 1.63
CA ALA A 126 0.01 -7.10 0.22
C ALA A 126 -0.23 -5.60 0.00
N THR A 127 0.48 -5.03 -0.97
CA THR A 127 0.27 -3.65 -1.43
C THR A 127 -0.25 -3.69 -2.85
N ILE A 128 -1.36 -3.01 -3.09
CA ILE A 128 -1.90 -2.79 -4.44
C ILE A 128 -1.76 -1.31 -4.83
N LEU A 129 -1.76 -1.07 -6.15
CA LEU A 129 -1.88 0.26 -6.71
C LEU A 129 -3.33 0.49 -7.13
N CYS A 130 -3.90 1.58 -6.66
CA CYS A 130 -5.25 2.01 -6.98
C CYS A 130 -5.17 3.33 -7.72
N MET A 131 -5.74 3.40 -8.91
CA MET A 131 -5.86 4.62 -9.69
C MET A 131 -7.31 5.07 -9.66
N ARG A 132 -7.58 6.36 -9.63
CA ARG A 132 -8.97 6.86 -9.72
C ARG A 132 -9.62 6.27 -10.98
N ASP A 133 -10.84 5.75 -10.84
CA ASP A 133 -11.58 5.12 -11.93
C ASP A 133 -11.89 6.17 -13.01
N GLU A 134 -11.16 6.07 -14.11
CA GLU A 134 -11.32 6.89 -15.30
C GLU A 134 -12.54 6.47 -16.13
N ALA A 135 -13.38 5.54 -15.67
CA ALA A 135 -14.72 5.36 -16.24
C ALA A 135 -15.62 6.63 -16.11
N GLN A 136 -15.13 7.70 -15.47
CA GLN A 136 -15.69 9.07 -15.57
C GLN A 136 -15.07 9.94 -16.68
N CYS A 137 -14.16 9.41 -17.49
CA CYS A 137 -13.64 10.06 -18.68
C CYS A 137 -14.63 9.90 -19.83
N ASP A 138 -15.82 10.45 -19.68
CA ASP A 138 -16.91 10.40 -20.67
C ASP A 138 -16.59 11.22 -21.96
N GLY A 139 -15.34 11.63 -22.18
CA GLY A 139 -14.94 12.31 -23.41
C GLY A 139 -13.43 12.36 -23.59
N LEU A 140 -13.01 12.15 -24.84
CA LEU A 140 -11.73 12.68 -25.31
C LEU A 140 -11.73 14.20 -25.07
N PRO A 141 -10.59 14.79 -24.65
CA PRO A 141 -10.49 16.24 -24.60
C PRO A 141 -10.88 16.81 -25.96
N ASN A 142 -11.59 17.94 -25.98
CA ASN A 142 -12.06 18.57 -27.21
C ASN A 142 -11.69 20.06 -27.20
N CYS A 143 -11.43 20.61 -28.38
CA CYS A 143 -11.12 22.03 -28.53
C CYS A 143 -12.35 22.91 -28.21
N ASP A 144 -12.12 24.19 -27.92
CA ASP A 144 -13.24 25.13 -27.73
C ASP A 144 -14.05 25.30 -29.03
N PRO A 145 -15.34 25.64 -28.94
CA PRO A 145 -16.16 25.84 -30.12
C PRO A 145 -15.56 26.88 -31.07
N GLY A 146 -15.21 26.45 -32.29
CA GLY A 146 -14.57 27.29 -33.31
C GLY A 146 -13.07 27.03 -33.50
N ASP A 147 -12.45 26.24 -32.63
CA ASP A 147 -11.05 25.85 -32.77
C ASP A 147 -10.90 24.49 -33.45
N ASP A 148 -9.76 24.27 -34.10
CA ASP A 148 -9.43 23.01 -34.78
C ASP A 148 -8.39 22.19 -33.99
N GLU A 149 -8.59 20.87 -33.93
CA GLU A 149 -7.59 19.94 -33.39
C GLU A 149 -6.44 19.74 -34.39
N ILE A 150 -5.20 19.87 -33.91
CA ILE A 150 -3.98 19.68 -34.70
C ILE A 150 -3.14 18.53 -34.11
N SER A 151 -2.30 17.92 -34.95
CA SER A 151 -1.55 16.70 -34.58
C SER A 151 -0.43 16.94 -33.56
N GLY A 152 -0.06 18.20 -33.32
CA GLY A 152 1.05 18.54 -32.42
C GLY A 152 1.40 20.03 -32.44
N PRO A 153 2.32 20.45 -31.55
CA PRO A 153 2.69 21.86 -31.39
C PRO A 153 3.37 22.44 -32.63
N ASP A 154 3.99 21.60 -33.46
CA ASP A 154 4.68 22.04 -34.68
C ASP A 154 3.70 22.51 -35.77
N GLN A 155 2.40 22.23 -35.63
CA GLN A 155 1.34 22.69 -36.54
C GLN A 155 0.70 24.00 -36.07
N CYS A 156 1.07 24.54 -34.91
CA CYS A 156 0.61 25.84 -34.45
C CYS A 156 1.13 26.94 -35.40
N ARG A 157 0.24 27.72 -36.00
CA ARG A 157 0.66 28.91 -36.75
C ARG A 157 1.00 30.04 -35.77
N GLN A 158 1.97 30.88 -36.14
CA GLN A 158 2.44 31.97 -35.25
C GLN A 158 1.47 33.15 -35.14
N ASP A 159 0.46 33.20 -36.00
CA ASP A 159 -0.53 34.29 -36.08
C ASP A 159 -1.84 34.01 -35.32
N VAL A 160 -1.98 32.82 -34.72
CA VAL A 160 -3.18 32.39 -34.00
C VAL A 160 -2.85 31.83 -32.63
N ALA A 161 -3.83 31.85 -31.72
CA ALA A 161 -3.66 31.26 -30.40
C ALA A 161 -3.59 29.73 -30.51
N CYS A 162 -2.60 29.13 -29.84
CA CYS A 162 -2.43 27.68 -29.77
C CYS A 162 -2.34 27.24 -28.32
N TYR A 163 -3.04 26.18 -27.96
CA TYR A 163 -3.05 25.65 -26.60
C TYR A 163 -3.18 24.13 -26.61
N SER A 164 -2.88 23.49 -25.47
CA SER A 164 -3.09 22.06 -25.28
C SER A 164 -4.14 21.80 -24.22
N ARG A 165 -4.89 20.72 -24.38
CA ARG A 165 -5.83 20.20 -23.38
C ARG A 165 -5.45 18.78 -23.03
N ARG A 166 -5.44 18.48 -21.73
CA ARG A 166 -5.16 17.15 -21.22
C ARG A 166 -6.36 16.64 -20.43
N THR A 167 -6.83 15.45 -20.80
CA THR A 167 -7.88 14.74 -20.07
C THR A 167 -7.55 13.25 -20.13
N CYS A 168 -7.46 12.62 -18.95
CA CYS A 168 -7.23 11.17 -18.80
C CYS A 168 -5.97 10.69 -19.53
N GLY A 169 -4.85 11.37 -19.27
CA GLY A 169 -3.55 11.07 -19.89
C GLY A 169 -3.43 11.40 -21.39
N VAL A 170 -4.53 11.69 -22.08
CA VAL A 170 -4.52 12.10 -23.49
C VAL A 170 -4.31 13.62 -23.57
N THR A 171 -3.33 14.05 -24.35
CA THR A 171 -3.10 15.47 -24.67
C THR A 171 -3.44 15.72 -26.12
N ILE A 172 -4.33 16.67 -26.38
CA ILE A 172 -4.59 17.21 -27.73
C ILE A 172 -4.04 18.63 -27.84
N TRP A 173 -3.83 19.08 -29.07
CA TRP A 173 -3.43 20.44 -29.41
C TRP A 173 -4.55 21.10 -30.21
N CYS A 174 -4.86 22.34 -29.87
CA CYS A 174 -5.93 23.12 -30.48
C CYS A 174 -5.38 24.44 -31.00
N THR A 175 -5.90 24.90 -32.13
CA THR A 175 -5.59 26.19 -32.73
C THR A 175 -6.85 26.97 -33.03
N GLY A 176 -6.82 28.29 -32.78
CA GLY A 176 -7.90 29.18 -33.21
C GLY A 176 -7.94 29.31 -34.73
N SER A 177 -9.14 29.26 -35.30
CA SER A 177 -9.42 29.47 -36.73
C SER A 177 -9.37 30.93 -37.14
#